data_AF-A0A3D1DZ56-F1
#
_entry.id   AF-A0A3D1DZ56-F1
#
_cell.length_a   1.000
_cell.length_b   1.000
_cell.length_c   1.000
_cell.angle_alpha   90.00
_cell.angle_beta   90.00
_cell.angle_gamma   90.00
#
_symmetry.space_group_name_H-M   'P 1'
#
loop_
_entity.id
_entity.type
_entity.pdbx_description
1 polymer ?
#
loop_
_entity_poly.entity_id
_entity_poly.type
_entity_poly.pdbx_seq_one_letter_code
_entity_poly.pdbx_strand_id
1 'polypeptide(L)' 'DPGDTALTAVPFGDSDSLRVGDWVLAIGNPFGLGGTVTAGIVSARGRDIGNGPYDDFIQ' A
#
# COMPACT_ATOMS: atom_id res chain seq x y z
N ASP A 1 -15.07 -2.99 -24.39
CA ASP A 1 -13.74 -3.59 -24.17
C ASP A 1 -12.88 -2.50 -23.56
N PRO A 2 -12.17 -2.69 -22.42
CA PRO A 2 -11.19 -1.69 -21.97
C PRO A 2 -10.09 -1.41 -23.02
N GLY A 3 -10.08 -2.15 -24.14
CA GLY A 3 -9.07 -2.20 -25.20
C GLY A 3 -8.75 -0.96 -26.03
N ASP A 4 -9.10 0.27 -25.66
CA ASP A 4 -8.63 1.47 -26.39
C ASP A 4 -8.16 2.64 -25.50
N THR A 5 -8.24 2.53 -24.16
CA THR A 5 -7.79 3.60 -23.26
C THR A 5 -6.38 3.31 -22.74
N ALA A 6 -5.42 4.18 -23.08
CA ALA A 6 -4.08 4.11 -22.52
C ALA A 6 -4.12 4.38 -21.00
N LEU A 7 -3.73 3.39 -20.21
CA LEU A 7 -3.65 3.52 -18.74
C LEU A 7 -2.28 4.04 -18.32
N THR A 8 -2.25 4.83 -17.25
CA THR A 8 -1.00 5.28 -16.63
C THR A 8 -0.65 4.36 -15.48
N ALA A 9 0.45 3.62 -15.60
CA ALA A 9 0.98 2.81 -14.52
C ALA A 9 1.85 3.64 -13.57
N VAL A 10 1.79 3.32 -12.29
CA VAL A 10 2.73 3.85 -11.29
C VAL A 10 3.96 2.95 -11.20
N PRO A 11 5.16 3.50 -10.93
CA PRO A 11 6.33 2.67 -10.63
C PRO A 11 6.16 1.99 -9.27
N PHE A 12 6.70 0.77 -9.15
CA PHE A 12 6.83 0.10 -7.85
C PHE A 12 8.03 0.64 -7.08
N GLY A 13 7.87 0.74 -5.75
CA GLY A 13 8.97 1.01 -4.83
C GLY A 13 9.63 -0.28 -4.34
N ASP A 14 10.78 -0.13 -3.68
CA ASP A 14 11.48 -1.22 -2.99
C ASP A 14 11.05 -1.25 -1.50
N SER A 15 10.32 -2.29 -1.10
CA SER A 15 9.81 -2.46 0.26
C SER A 15 10.92 -2.76 1.29
N ASP A 16 12.03 -3.37 0.88
CA ASP A 16 13.12 -3.75 1.79
C ASP A 16 13.85 -2.51 2.33
N SER A 17 13.80 -1.41 1.57
CA SER A 17 14.39 -0.13 1.91
C SER A 17 13.59 0.70 2.93
N LEU A 18 12.31 0.37 3.16
CA LEU A 18 11.41 1.14 4.04
C LEU A 18 11.78 0.98 5.52
N ARG A 19 11.60 2.02 6.33
CA ARG A 19 11.89 2.01 7.77
C ARG A 19 10.67 2.43 8.58
N VAL A 20 10.59 1.93 9.80
CA VAL A 20 9.60 2.41 10.78
C VAL A 20 9.82 3.91 10.99
N GLY A 21 8.75 4.69 10.88
CA GLY A 21 8.74 6.16 10.93
C GLY A 21 8.80 6.85 9.57
N ASP A 22 9.03 6.14 8.47
CA ASP A 22 8.95 6.75 7.13
C ASP A 22 7.50 7.18 6.83
N TRP A 23 7.34 8.37 6.25
CA TRP A 23 6.04 8.92 5.88
C TRP A 23 5.41 8.14 4.72
N VAL A 24 4.11 7.88 4.82
CA VAL A 24 3.34 7.17 3.80
C VAL A 24 2.00 7.84 3.50
N LEU A 25 1.49 7.57 2.30
CA LEU A 25 0.13 7.90 1.88
C LEU A 25 -0.60 6.61 1.51
N ALA A 26 -1.80 6.41 2.05
CA ALA A 26 -2.70 5.32 1.67
C ALA A 26 -3.80 5.86 0.76
N ILE A 27 -3.93 5.28 -0.44
CA ILE A 27 -4.94 5.64 -1.44
C ILE A 27 -5.92 4.47 -1.58
N GLY A 28 -7.22 4.74 -1.51
CA GLY A 28 -8.25 3.72 -1.64
C GLY A 28 -9.65 4.30 -1.75
N ASN A 29 -10.67 3.46 -1.58
CA ASN A 29 -12.07 3.89 -1.54
C ASN A 29 -12.79 3.20 -0.37
N PRO A 30 -12.53 3.60 0.88
CA PRO A 30 -13.28 3.10 2.02
C PRO A 30 -14.75 3.53 1.90
N PHE A 31 -15.67 2.59 2.07
CA PHE A 31 -17.13 2.79 2.00
C PHE A 31 -17.72 3.12 0.60
N GLY A 32 -16.92 3.16 -0.47
CA GLY A 32 -17.43 3.31 -1.83
C GLY A 32 -17.85 4.74 -2.21
N LEU A 33 -17.60 5.73 -1.36
CA LEU A 33 -18.11 7.10 -1.52
C LEU A 33 -17.21 7.99 -2.40
N GLY A 34 -16.03 7.50 -2.79
CA GLY A 34 -15.08 8.24 -3.62
C GLY A 34 -13.63 7.83 -3.33
N GLY A 35 -12.70 8.28 -4.16
CA GLY A 35 -11.27 8.11 -3.86
C GLY A 35 -10.88 8.88 -2.60
N THR A 36 -10.20 8.22 -1.68
CA THR A 36 -9.72 8.75 -0.41
C THR A 36 -8.21 8.64 -0.34
N VAL A 37 -7.56 9.65 0.25
CA VAL A 37 -6.13 9.65 0.56
C VAL A 37 -5.95 9.95 2.05
N THR A 38 -5.15 9.14 2.73
CA THR A 38 -4.82 9.30 4.15
C THR A 38 -3.30 9.35 4.34
N ALA A 39 -2.80 10.20 5.23
CA ALA A 39 -1.38 10.28 5.57
C ALA A 39 -1.07 9.59 6.90
N GLY A 40 0.11 8.96 6.97
CA GLY A 40 0.59 8.28 8.16
C GLY A 40 2.10 8.00 8.11
N ILE A 41 2.54 7.07 8.95
CA ILE A 41 3.91 6.56 8.98
C ILE A 41 3.90 5.04 8.92
N VAL A 42 5.00 4.44 8.48
CA VAL A 42 5.25 3.02 8.75
C VAL A 42 5.39 2.83 10.27
N SER A 43 4.43 2.16 10.88
CA SER A 43 4.41 1.81 12.29
C SER A 43 5.21 0.54 12.64
N ALA A 44 5.31 -0.43 11.72
CA ALA A 44 6.01 -1.71 11.90
C ALA A 44 6.38 -2.38 10.56
N ARG A 45 7.33 -3.33 10.60
CA ARG A 45 7.70 -4.25 9.51
C ARG A 45 7.80 -5.68 10.05
N GLY A 46 7.76 -6.70 9.20
CA GLY A 46 8.00 -8.09 9.62
C GLY A 46 6.92 -8.63 10.55
N ARG A 47 5.70 -8.09 10.47
CA ARG A 47 4.64 -8.49 11.38
C ARG A 47 4.06 -9.83 10.95
N ASP A 48 4.40 -10.86 11.72
CA ASP A 48 3.71 -12.15 11.70
C ASP A 48 2.31 -11.99 12.35
N ILE A 49 1.24 -12.23 11.59
CA ILE A 49 -0.15 -12.12 12.06
C ILE A 49 -0.87 -13.48 12.08
N GLY A 50 -0.12 -14.58 11.87
CA GLY A 50 -0.64 -15.94 11.93
C GLY A 50 -1.60 -16.31 10.79
N ASN A 51 -1.51 -15.65 9.62
CA ASN A 51 -2.45 -15.83 8.50
C ASN A 51 -1.86 -16.60 7.31
N GLY A 52 -0.68 -17.20 7.43
CA GLY A 52 -0.13 -18.15 6.46
C GLY A 52 1.39 -18.00 6.25
N PRO A 53 1.99 -18.76 5.32
CA PRO A 53 3.46 -18.80 5.13
C PRO A 53 4.08 -17.52 4.53
N TYR A 54 3.33 -16.42 4.39
CA TYR A 54 3.77 -15.16 3.80
C TYR A 54 3.35 -13.96 4.68
N ASP A 55 3.77 -13.95 5.94
CA ASP A 55 3.47 -12.85 6.86
C ASP A 55 4.68 -11.92 7.03
N ASP A 56 4.90 -11.05 6.05
CA ASP A 56 5.71 -9.83 6.22
C ASP A 56 4.89 -8.62 5.78
N PHE A 57 4.09 -8.10 6.72
CA PHE A 57 3.28 -6.91 6.51
C PHE A 57 4.05 -5.66 6.93
N ILE A 58 3.98 -4.63 6.08
CA ILE A 58 4.31 -3.25 6.41
C ILE A 58 3.01 -2.55 6.80
N GLN A 59 3.00 -1.92 7.98
CA GLN A 59 1.86 -1.18 8.51
C GLN A 59 2.34 0.13 9.08
#